data_AF-A0A1H9XW91-F1
#
_entry.id   AF-A0A1H9XW91-F1
#
_cell.length_a   1.000
_cell.length_b   1.000
_cell.length_c   1.000
_cell.angle_alpha   90.00
_cell.angle_beta   90.00
_cell.angle_gamma   90.00
#
_symmetry.space_group_name_H-M   'P 1'
#
loop_
_entity.id
_entity.type
_entity.pdbx_description
1 polymer ?
#
loop_
_entity_poly.entity_id
_entity_poly.type
_entity_poly.pdbx_seq_one_letter_code
_entity_poly.pdbx_strand_id
1 'polypeptide(L)'
;MNIEDELRGALDVSAPPPTTTLDVVMKRGRRRVFAQRAGAVLGVFAVVAGIGIGATTLNQAAPPPEQADRPDAGPATVEHVLDWPRVNTPPQTPYGTWSPASTAPPPPGWLQIGIPLCDIKPTKRQDKTDVGAVAFNPEAVDKWLDEARKVLPEVTIGVARPAAMSTSYEADVSDSQGIGSIRITVGKFTGTPLAHANDSLWETGDCEPARRLQSGGSIMQLHGIRPYEPFRSLKQVLRVYRVDSSMIQVELHNFGSPDFGDDPQSPGTRRRTGAGRLTLPLSEEQFSRLGPVFAE
;
A
#
# COMPACT_ATOMS: atom_id res chain seq x y z
N MET A 1 -14.71 49.56 33.63
CA MET A 1 -14.86 49.45 32.16
C MET A 1 -14.63 47.99 31.83
N ASN A 2 -15.68 47.27 31.42
CA ASN A 2 -15.69 45.80 31.33
C ASN A 2 -15.25 45.33 29.94
N ILE A 3 -14.32 44.38 29.90
CA ILE A 3 -13.76 43.77 28.69
C ILE A 3 -14.84 43.04 27.86
N GLU A 4 -15.94 42.63 28.50
CA GLU A 4 -17.06 41.96 27.83
C GLU A 4 -17.83 42.90 26.87
N ASP A 5 -17.90 44.20 27.16
CA ASP A 5 -18.58 45.16 26.29
C ASP A 5 -17.75 45.50 25.05
N GLU A 6 -16.42 45.46 25.16
CA GLU A 6 -15.50 45.71 24.05
C GLU A 6 -15.48 44.54 23.05
N LEU A 7 -15.64 43.30 23.53
CA LEU A 7 -15.74 42.11 22.67
C LEU A 7 -17.09 41.99 21.97
N ARG A 8 -18.19 42.46 22.57
CA ARG A 8 -19.51 42.47 21.91
C ARG A 8 -19.61 43.53 20.81
N GLY A 9 -18.93 44.66 20.94
CA GLY A 9 -18.89 45.69 19.89
C GLY A 9 -18.10 45.30 18.63
N ALA A 10 -17.10 44.42 18.76
CA ALA A 10 -16.25 44.01 17.64
C ALA A 10 -16.87 42.95 16.70
N LEU A 11 -17.98 42.33 17.10
CA LEU A 11 -18.65 41.26 16.34
C LEU A 11 -19.86 41.72 15.52
N ASP A 12 -20.24 43.00 15.59
CA ASP A 12 -21.40 43.56 14.89
C ASP A 12 -21.05 44.16 13.52
N VAL A 13 -20.07 43.56 12.83
CA VAL A 13 -19.69 43.94 11.47
C VAL A 13 -20.34 42.95 10.50
N SER A 14 -21.29 43.44 9.69
CA SER A 14 -21.90 42.65 8.61
C SER A 14 -20.82 41.99 7.76
N ALA A 15 -20.85 40.66 7.70
CA ALA A 15 -19.89 39.89 6.91
C ALA A 15 -19.92 40.35 5.44
N PRO A 16 -18.75 40.58 4.81
CA PRO A 16 -18.71 40.99 3.42
C PRO A 16 -19.36 39.92 2.53
N PRO A 17 -20.13 40.31 1.50
CA PRO A 17 -20.85 39.36 0.67
C PRO A 17 -19.89 38.37 0.02
N PRO A 18 -20.24 37.07 -0.08
CA PRO A 18 -19.37 36.07 -0.66
C PRO A 18 -19.16 36.36 -2.16
N THR A 19 -17.97 36.87 -2.51
CA THR A 19 -17.61 37.26 -3.89
C THR A 19 -17.05 36.11 -4.72
N THR A 20 -17.03 34.88 -4.20
CA THR A 20 -16.52 33.72 -4.92
C THR A 20 -17.64 32.73 -5.23
N THR A 21 -18.20 32.84 -6.43
CA THR A 21 -19.16 31.86 -6.94
C THR A 21 -18.44 30.57 -7.34
N LEU A 22 -19.09 29.43 -7.07
CA LEU A 22 -18.59 28.08 -7.36
C LEU A 22 -18.09 27.94 -8.82
N ASP A 23 -18.72 28.65 -9.75
CA ASP A 23 -18.33 28.69 -11.17
C ASP A 23 -16.92 29.25 -11.40
N VAL A 24 -16.47 30.23 -10.61
CA VAL A 24 -15.12 30.79 -10.72
C VAL A 24 -14.07 29.76 -10.29
N VAL A 25 -14.37 28.96 -9.27
CA VAL A 25 -13.49 27.87 -8.79
C VAL A 25 -13.45 26.73 -9.82
N MET A 26 -14.60 26.34 -10.38
CA MET A 26 -14.67 25.30 -11.41
C MET A 26 -13.95 25.70 -12.71
N LYS A 27 -14.07 26.96 -13.14
CA LYS A 27 -13.43 27.46 -14.36
C LYS A 27 -11.90 27.55 -14.21
N ARG A 28 -11.39 27.83 -13.00
CA ARG A 28 -9.95 27.83 -12.70
C ARG A 28 -9.37 26.42 -12.61
N GLY A 29 -10.14 25.46 -12.10
CA GLY A 29 -9.75 24.03 -12.06
C GLY A 29 -9.65 23.39 -13.45
N ARG A 30 -10.62 23.66 -14.33
CA ARG A 30 -10.69 23.02 -15.67
C ARG A 30 -9.57 23.46 -16.63
N ARG A 31 -9.02 24.67 -16.47
CA ARG A 31 -7.89 25.18 -17.28
C ARG A 31 -6.56 24.50 -16.94
N ARG A 32 -6.35 24.08 -15.69
CA ARG A 32 -5.11 23.43 -15.24
C ARG A 32 -5.01 21.98 -15.76
N VAL A 33 -6.15 21.29 -15.85
CA VAL A 33 -6.21 19.91 -16.34
C VAL A 33 -6.00 19.81 -17.86
N PHE A 34 -6.42 20.82 -18.65
CA PHE A 34 -6.20 20.82 -20.10
C PHE A 34 -4.74 21.11 -20.50
N ALA A 35 -4.03 21.95 -19.76
CA ALA A 35 -2.61 22.22 -20.02
C ALA A 35 -1.72 20.98 -19.78
N GLN A 36 -2.09 20.10 -18.83
CA GLN A 36 -1.38 18.85 -18.59
C GLN A 36 -1.63 17.76 -19.65
N ARG A 37 -2.76 17.82 -20.38
CA ARG A 37 -3.09 16.81 -21.42
C ARG A 37 -2.59 17.16 -22.82
N ALA A 38 -2.31 18.43 -23.12
CA ALA A 38 -1.80 18.83 -24.44
C ALA A 38 -0.29 18.59 -24.63
N GLY A 39 0.50 18.46 -23.55
CA GLY A 39 1.94 18.21 -23.63
C GLY A 39 2.34 16.77 -24.00
N ALA A 40 1.41 15.81 -23.97
CA ALA A 40 1.71 14.38 -24.12
C ALA A 40 1.57 13.85 -25.56
N VAL A 41 0.99 14.62 -26.49
CA VAL A 41 0.61 14.09 -27.83
C VAL A 41 1.61 14.45 -28.94
N LEU A 42 2.50 15.43 -28.74
CA LEU A 42 3.49 15.81 -29.77
C LEU A 42 4.84 15.07 -29.70
N GLY A 43 5.11 14.29 -28.66
CA GLY A 43 6.38 13.56 -28.50
C GLY A 43 6.44 12.19 -29.19
N VAL A 44 5.29 11.61 -29.54
CA VAL A 44 5.22 10.20 -30.00
C VAL A 44 5.63 10.03 -31.47
N PHE A 45 5.51 11.07 -32.31
CA PHE A 45 5.86 10.98 -33.72
C PHE A 45 7.36 11.10 -34.02
N ALA A 46 8.19 11.56 -33.08
CA ALA A 46 9.64 11.68 -33.30
C ALA A 46 10.42 10.37 -33.06
N VAL A 47 9.87 9.44 -32.26
CA VAL A 47 10.59 8.21 -31.88
C VAL A 47 10.43 7.08 -32.91
N VAL A 48 9.30 7.04 -33.63
CA VAL A 48 9.03 5.95 -34.60
C VAL A 48 9.85 6.10 -35.90
N ALA A 49 10.39 7.28 -36.20
CA ALA A 49 11.26 7.48 -37.36
C ALA A 49 12.75 7.15 -37.10
N GLY A 50 13.17 7.00 -35.83
CA GLY A 50 14.57 6.83 -35.45
C GLY A 50 15.06 5.38 -35.31
N ILE A 51 14.15 4.40 -35.27
CA ILE A 51 14.47 2.97 -35.06
C ILE A 51 14.29 2.20 -36.38
N GLY A 52 14.75 2.78 -37.49
CA GLY A 52 14.58 2.21 -38.84
C GLY A 52 15.84 1.58 -39.44
N ILE A 53 17.01 1.70 -38.80
CA ILE A 53 18.28 1.22 -39.39
C ILE A 53 19.14 0.65 -38.27
N GLY A 54 19.14 -0.67 -38.08
CA GLY A 54 20.03 -1.29 -37.10
C GLY A 54 19.80 -2.77 -36.74
N ALA A 55 18.93 -3.51 -37.43
CA ALA A 55 18.63 -4.91 -37.07
C ALA A 55 18.73 -5.87 -38.27
N THR A 56 19.77 -5.74 -39.09
CA THR A 56 20.12 -6.76 -40.09
C THR A 56 21.59 -7.11 -39.97
N THR A 57 21.92 -7.92 -38.95
CA THR A 57 22.93 -9.00 -38.98
C THR A 57 23.19 -9.47 -37.55
N LEU A 58 22.50 -10.53 -37.11
CA LEU A 58 22.99 -11.50 -36.12
C LEU A 58 22.03 -12.70 -36.13
N ASN A 59 22.06 -13.42 -37.24
CA ASN A 59 21.59 -14.80 -37.31
C ASN A 59 22.80 -15.67 -36.99
N GLN A 60 22.88 -16.20 -35.77
CA GLN A 60 23.62 -17.43 -35.49
C GLN A 60 23.28 -17.96 -34.09
N ALA A 61 22.82 -19.22 -34.05
CA ALA A 61 22.61 -20.09 -32.89
C ALA A 61 21.42 -19.77 -31.95
N ALA A 62 20.20 -20.06 -32.43
CA ALA A 62 19.11 -20.41 -31.52
C ALA A 62 19.24 -21.91 -31.13
N PRO A 63 19.23 -22.26 -29.83
CA PRO A 63 19.07 -23.65 -29.40
C PRO A 63 17.71 -24.21 -29.86
N PRO A 64 17.59 -25.53 -30.08
CA PRO A 64 16.32 -26.14 -30.43
C PRO A 64 15.26 -25.90 -29.33
N PRO A 65 13.97 -25.78 -29.69
CA PRO A 65 12.90 -25.52 -28.73
C PRO A 65 12.81 -26.66 -27.71
N GLU A 66 12.93 -26.31 -26.43
CA GLU A 66 12.73 -27.24 -25.31
C GLU A 66 11.25 -27.64 -25.23
N GLN A 67 10.99 -28.92 -24.96
CA GLN A 67 9.65 -29.49 -24.86
C GLN A 67 8.83 -28.81 -23.74
N ALA A 68 7.57 -28.51 -24.01
CA ALA A 68 6.62 -27.78 -23.16
C ALA A 68 6.16 -28.52 -21.88
N ASP A 69 6.83 -29.61 -21.48
CA ASP A 69 6.45 -30.44 -20.33
C ASP A 69 7.36 -30.23 -19.10
N ARG A 70 8.19 -29.19 -19.09
CA ARG A 70 8.95 -28.77 -17.91
C ARG A 70 8.30 -27.55 -17.25
N PRO A 71 8.04 -27.57 -15.93
CA PRO A 71 7.59 -26.38 -15.22
C PRO A 71 8.65 -25.29 -15.36
N ASP A 72 8.19 -24.12 -15.81
CA ASP A 72 8.99 -22.92 -16.01
C ASP A 72 9.52 -22.45 -14.65
N ALA A 73 10.79 -22.79 -14.36
CA ALA A 73 11.49 -22.33 -13.17
C ALA A 73 11.96 -20.89 -13.41
N GLY A 74 11.00 -19.95 -13.35
CA GLY A 74 11.27 -18.51 -13.32
C GLY A 74 12.22 -18.12 -12.17
N PRO A 75 12.72 -16.88 -12.13
CA PRO A 75 13.81 -16.48 -11.27
C PRO A 75 13.43 -16.65 -9.79
N ALA A 76 14.05 -17.66 -9.17
CA ALA A 76 14.11 -17.93 -7.72
C ALA A 76 12.80 -17.69 -6.96
N THR A 77 11.83 -18.61 -7.09
CA THR A 77 10.85 -18.80 -6.03
C THR A 77 11.59 -19.31 -4.79
N VAL A 78 11.94 -18.39 -3.89
CA VAL A 78 12.34 -18.74 -2.53
C VAL A 78 11.19 -19.55 -1.95
N GLU A 79 11.42 -20.83 -1.64
CA GLU A 79 10.46 -21.63 -0.87
C GLU A 79 10.31 -20.98 0.50
N HIS A 80 9.25 -20.18 0.67
CA HIS A 80 8.87 -19.66 1.96
C HIS A 80 8.18 -20.79 2.72
N VAL A 81 8.84 -21.28 3.78
CA VAL A 81 8.38 -22.25 4.77
C VAL A 81 7.28 -21.61 5.62
N LEU A 82 6.19 -21.21 4.97
CA LEU A 82 4.97 -20.78 5.62
C LEU A 82 3.92 -21.85 5.35
N ASP A 83 3.48 -22.52 6.41
CA ASP A 83 2.51 -23.62 6.37
C ASP A 83 1.08 -23.17 6.01
N TRP A 84 0.86 -21.88 5.77
CA TRP A 84 -0.44 -21.37 5.35
C TRP A 84 -0.70 -21.78 3.90
N PRO A 85 -1.75 -22.59 3.63
CA PRO A 85 -2.10 -22.98 2.28
C PRO A 85 -2.48 -21.75 1.45
N ARG A 86 -2.16 -21.78 0.16
CA ARG A 86 -2.71 -20.80 -0.80
C ARG A 86 -4.21 -21.03 -0.97
N VAL A 87 -4.96 -19.95 -1.17
CA VAL A 87 -6.36 -20.06 -1.56
C VAL A 87 -6.44 -20.79 -2.91
N ASN A 88 -7.30 -21.82 -2.99
CA ASN A 88 -7.51 -22.61 -4.20
C ASN A 88 -8.31 -21.82 -5.26
N THR A 89 -7.65 -20.83 -5.86
CA THR A 89 -8.15 -20.00 -6.95
C THR A 89 -7.04 -19.90 -7.99
N PRO A 90 -7.31 -19.96 -9.30
CA PRO A 90 -6.27 -19.74 -10.31
C PRO A 90 -5.61 -18.37 -10.16
N PRO A 91 -4.29 -18.26 -10.42
CA PRO A 91 -3.60 -16.97 -10.45
C PRO A 91 -4.16 -16.07 -11.56
N GLN A 92 -4.04 -14.76 -11.36
CA GLN A 92 -4.41 -13.76 -12.36
C GLN A 92 -3.34 -13.67 -13.45
N THR A 93 -3.75 -13.40 -14.68
CA THR A 93 -2.83 -13.07 -15.77
C THR A 93 -2.30 -11.65 -15.59
N PRO A 94 -0.98 -11.44 -15.50
CA PRO A 94 -0.41 -10.10 -15.42
C PRO A 94 -0.67 -9.30 -16.71
N TYR A 95 -1.04 -8.03 -16.58
CA TYR A 95 -1.16 -7.10 -17.72
C TYR A 95 0.13 -6.31 -17.98
N GLY A 96 1.11 -6.43 -17.09
CA GLY A 96 2.39 -5.74 -17.22
C GLY A 96 3.34 -6.04 -16.07
N THR A 97 4.45 -5.32 -16.04
CA THR A 97 5.42 -5.36 -14.94
C THR A 97 5.51 -3.96 -14.36
N TRP A 98 5.51 -3.87 -13.03
CA TRP A 98 5.58 -2.59 -12.36
C TRP A 98 6.93 -1.92 -12.62
N SER A 99 6.87 -0.62 -12.90
CA SER A 99 8.02 0.26 -12.97
C SER A 99 7.77 1.49 -12.07
N PRO A 100 8.76 1.96 -11.31
CA PRO A 100 8.62 3.17 -10.50
C PRO A 100 8.26 4.37 -11.37
N ALA A 101 7.42 5.27 -10.83
CA ALA A 101 7.17 6.56 -11.45
C ALA A 101 8.49 7.32 -11.66
N SER A 102 8.59 8.07 -12.77
CA SER A 102 9.78 8.86 -13.10
C SER A 102 10.10 9.94 -12.06
N THR A 103 9.12 10.29 -11.22
CA THR A 103 9.24 11.26 -10.13
C THR A 103 9.91 10.71 -8.87
N ALA A 104 10.23 9.40 -8.85
CA ALA A 104 10.83 8.75 -7.69
C ALA A 104 11.68 7.55 -8.13
N PRO A 105 12.80 7.81 -8.83
CA PRO A 105 13.70 6.76 -9.28
C PRO A 105 14.30 6.01 -8.08
N PRO A 106 14.58 4.70 -8.22
CA PRO A 106 15.27 3.97 -7.18
C PRO A 106 16.64 4.57 -6.87
N PRO A 107 17.12 4.44 -5.62
CA PRO A 107 18.50 4.77 -5.32
C PRO A 107 19.46 3.93 -6.19
N PRO A 108 20.63 4.47 -6.54
CA PRO A 108 21.65 3.73 -7.29
C PRO A 108 21.98 2.38 -6.63
N GLY A 109 22.11 1.33 -7.46
CA GLY A 109 22.45 -0.03 -6.99
C GLY A 109 21.26 -0.91 -6.57
N TRP A 110 20.03 -0.40 -6.57
CA TRP A 110 18.86 -1.23 -6.27
C TRP A 110 18.48 -2.11 -7.46
N LEU A 111 18.52 -3.44 -7.28
CA LEU A 111 18.14 -4.42 -8.29
C LEU A 111 16.69 -4.21 -8.76
N GLN A 112 16.49 -4.17 -10.08
CA GLN A 112 15.15 -4.07 -10.64
C GLN A 112 14.36 -5.38 -10.53
N ILE A 113 13.66 -5.58 -9.39
CA ILE A 113 12.64 -6.63 -9.26
C ILE A 113 11.46 -6.31 -10.19
N GLY A 114 11.24 -7.17 -11.19
CA GLY A 114 10.08 -7.14 -12.06
C GLY A 114 8.87 -7.74 -11.35
N ILE A 115 8.06 -6.90 -10.71
CA ILE A 115 6.86 -7.35 -10.01
C ILE A 115 5.68 -7.32 -11.00
N PRO A 116 5.00 -8.45 -11.26
CA PRO A 116 3.88 -8.48 -12.19
C PRO A 116 2.71 -7.63 -11.68
N LEU A 117 2.09 -6.88 -12.57
CA LEU A 117 0.89 -6.08 -12.29
C LEU A 117 -0.35 -6.86 -12.71
N CYS A 118 -1.29 -7.00 -11.77
CA CYS A 118 -2.58 -7.63 -11.98
C CYS A 118 -3.70 -6.69 -11.58
N ASP A 119 -4.89 -6.95 -12.11
CA ASP A 119 -6.04 -6.09 -11.88
C ASP A 119 -6.45 -6.09 -10.41
N ILE A 120 -6.60 -4.88 -9.86
CA ILE A 120 -7.32 -4.69 -8.61
C ILE A 120 -8.78 -4.94 -8.92
N LYS A 121 -9.34 -6.01 -8.35
CA LYS A 121 -10.77 -6.29 -8.44
C LYS A 121 -11.43 -5.79 -7.17
N PRO A 122 -12.09 -4.61 -7.19
CA PRO A 122 -12.77 -4.11 -6.02
C PRO A 122 -13.85 -5.12 -5.59
N THR A 123 -14.09 -5.22 -4.28
CA THR A 123 -15.22 -5.98 -3.77
C THR A 123 -16.52 -5.59 -4.48
N LYS A 124 -17.31 -6.61 -4.86
CA LYS A 124 -18.58 -6.42 -5.56
C LYS A 124 -19.70 -5.90 -4.66
N ARG A 125 -19.46 -5.77 -3.35
CA ARG A 125 -20.48 -5.37 -2.37
C ARG A 125 -20.65 -3.85 -2.39
N GLN A 126 -21.90 -3.40 -2.48
CA GLN A 126 -22.26 -1.98 -2.46
C GLN A 126 -21.99 -1.33 -1.09
N ASP A 127 -22.05 -2.13 -0.02
CA ASP A 127 -21.67 -1.72 1.33
C ASP A 127 -20.14 -1.75 1.46
N LYS A 128 -19.47 -0.86 0.73
CA LYS A 128 -18.03 -0.62 0.94
C LYS A 128 -17.86 -0.21 2.38
N THR A 129 -17.33 -1.13 3.16
CA THR A 129 -16.86 -0.80 4.49
C THR A 129 -15.46 -0.27 4.26
N ASP A 130 -15.33 1.06 4.27
CA ASP A 130 -14.04 1.67 4.01
C ASP A 130 -13.08 1.22 5.11
N VAL A 131 -11.98 0.60 4.70
CA VAL A 131 -10.83 0.38 5.57
C VAL A 131 -10.48 1.74 6.17
N GLY A 132 -10.64 1.90 7.49
CA GLY A 132 -10.46 3.18 8.17
C GLY A 132 -11.74 4.01 8.39
N ALA A 133 -12.94 3.49 8.11
CA ALA A 133 -14.20 4.17 8.45
C ALA A 133 -14.49 4.20 9.96
N VAL A 134 -13.80 3.36 10.74
CA VAL A 134 -14.10 3.16 12.16
C VAL A 134 -12.96 3.71 13.00
N ALA A 135 -13.29 4.66 13.88
CA ALA A 135 -12.35 5.17 14.87
C ALA A 135 -11.92 4.06 15.82
N PHE A 136 -10.64 4.08 16.19
CA PHE A 136 -10.00 2.97 16.88
C PHE A 136 -9.98 3.16 18.41
N ASN A 137 -10.03 2.07 19.18
CA ASN A 137 -9.69 2.11 20.61
C ASN A 137 -8.16 1.98 20.77
N PRO A 138 -7.43 3.04 21.17
CA PRO A 138 -5.97 3.00 21.30
C PRO A 138 -5.47 1.83 22.16
N GLU A 139 -6.19 1.48 23.23
CA GLU A 139 -5.84 0.40 24.15
C GLU A 139 -5.78 -0.97 23.44
N ALA A 140 -6.62 -1.19 22.42
CA ALA A 140 -6.60 -2.42 21.65
C ALA A 140 -5.37 -2.52 20.74
N VAL A 141 -4.89 -1.41 20.16
CA VAL A 141 -3.66 -1.39 19.35
C VAL A 141 -2.48 -1.65 20.27
N ASP A 142 -2.43 -0.99 21.42
CA ASP A 142 -1.34 -1.17 22.38
C ASP A 142 -1.26 -2.63 22.83
N LYS A 143 -2.40 -3.25 23.16
CA LYS A 143 -2.46 -4.68 23.48
C LYS A 143 -1.97 -5.56 22.32
N TRP A 144 -2.42 -5.32 21.09
CA TRP A 144 -1.95 -6.10 19.94
C TRP A 144 -0.45 -5.91 19.69
N LEU A 145 0.09 -4.72 19.89
CA LEU A 145 1.53 -4.48 19.76
C LEU A 145 2.33 -5.13 20.90
N ASP A 146 1.79 -5.17 22.11
CA ASP A 146 2.39 -5.90 23.23
C ASP A 146 2.48 -7.41 22.94
N GLU A 147 1.41 -8.01 22.41
CA GLU A 147 1.42 -9.41 21.97
C GLU A 147 2.33 -9.62 20.75
N ALA A 148 2.33 -8.68 19.79
CA ALA A 148 3.22 -8.72 18.63
C ALA A 148 4.71 -8.76 19.05
N ARG A 149 5.10 -7.97 20.06
CA ARG A 149 6.46 -7.99 20.62
C ARG A 149 6.84 -9.34 21.23
N LYS A 150 5.87 -10.10 21.76
CA LYS A 150 6.12 -11.44 22.31
C LYS A 150 6.37 -12.48 21.22
N VAL A 151 5.65 -12.39 20.10
CA VAL A 151 5.77 -13.36 18.98
C VAL A 151 6.86 -12.99 17.97
N LEU A 152 7.39 -11.77 18.05
CA LEU A 152 8.49 -11.24 17.24
C LEU A 152 9.68 -10.75 18.08
N PRO A 153 10.32 -11.62 18.89
CA PRO A 153 11.45 -11.23 19.74
C PRO A 153 12.69 -10.83 18.93
N GLU A 154 12.74 -11.11 17.63
CA GLU A 154 13.89 -10.85 16.76
C GLU A 154 13.96 -9.38 16.29
N VAL A 155 12.90 -8.60 16.48
CA VAL A 155 12.82 -7.20 16.08
C VAL A 155 12.33 -6.32 17.23
N THR A 156 12.61 -5.02 17.14
CA THR A 156 12.05 -4.03 18.05
C THR A 156 10.84 -3.36 17.39
N ILE A 157 9.66 -3.54 18.00
CA ILE A 157 8.42 -2.84 17.61
C ILE A 157 8.23 -1.63 18.52
N GLY A 158 8.22 -0.44 17.92
CA GLY A 158 8.04 0.83 18.60
C GLY A 158 6.62 1.02 19.17
N VAL A 159 6.38 2.21 19.71
CA VAL A 159 5.06 2.62 20.20
C VAL A 159 4.17 3.01 19.03
N ALA A 160 2.88 2.65 19.11
CA ALA A 160 1.89 3.06 18.13
C ALA A 160 1.73 4.59 18.12
N ARG A 161 1.61 5.16 16.92
CA ARG A 161 1.30 6.57 16.72
C ARG A 161 0.11 6.67 15.78
N PRO A 162 -0.87 7.55 16.05
CA PRO A 162 -1.91 7.81 15.07
C PRO A 162 -1.28 8.39 13.80
N ALA A 163 -1.67 7.87 12.65
CA ALA A 163 -1.26 8.45 11.37
C ALA A 163 -1.94 9.80 11.19
N ALA A 164 -1.18 10.83 10.78
CA ALA A 164 -1.65 12.21 10.76
C ALA A 164 -2.89 12.47 9.86
N MET A 165 -3.12 11.61 8.85
CA MET A 165 -4.15 11.80 7.84
C MET A 165 -5.09 10.60 7.69
N SER A 166 -5.06 9.64 8.62
CA SER A 166 -5.91 8.46 8.56
C SER A 166 -6.24 7.95 9.95
N THR A 167 -7.31 7.16 10.03
CA THR A 167 -7.72 6.43 11.24
C THR A 167 -6.85 5.21 11.54
N SER A 168 -5.64 5.17 10.97
CA SER A 168 -4.68 4.08 11.14
C SER A 168 -3.65 4.40 12.23
N TYR A 169 -3.05 3.37 12.79
CA TYR A 169 -1.93 3.47 13.72
C TYR A 169 -0.67 2.96 13.04
N GLU A 170 0.46 3.60 13.30
CA GLU A 170 1.75 3.22 12.77
C GLU A 170 2.75 2.99 13.91
N ALA A 171 3.49 1.89 13.83
CA ALA A 171 4.61 1.61 14.71
C ALA A 171 5.86 1.31 13.86
N ASP A 172 7.00 1.84 14.27
CA ASP A 172 8.27 1.49 13.64
C ASP A 172 8.65 0.06 14.00
N VAL A 173 9.22 -0.66 13.04
CA VAL A 173 9.78 -2.01 13.24
C VAL A 173 11.25 -1.93 12.85
N SER A 174 12.14 -2.30 13.76
CA SER A 174 13.59 -2.13 13.56
C SER A 174 14.38 -3.38 13.92
N ASP A 175 15.44 -3.62 13.15
CA ASP A 175 16.43 -4.67 13.33
C ASP A 175 17.83 -4.12 12.99
N SER A 176 18.83 -4.99 12.83
CA SER A 176 20.19 -4.62 12.45
C SER A 176 20.34 -4.02 11.04
N GLN A 177 19.33 -4.15 10.17
CA GLN A 177 19.32 -3.63 8.80
C GLN A 177 18.59 -2.28 8.67
N GLY A 178 17.94 -1.80 9.73
CA GLY A 178 17.33 -0.48 9.79
C GLY A 178 15.84 -0.50 10.13
N ILE A 179 15.16 0.60 9.84
CA ILE A 179 13.79 0.86 10.30
C ILE A 179 12.81 0.72 9.12
N GLY A 180 11.80 -0.12 9.31
CA GLY A 180 10.56 -0.13 8.55
C GLY A 180 9.37 0.22 9.45
N SER A 181 8.15 -0.09 9.01
CA SER A 181 6.97 0.16 9.84
C SER A 181 5.87 -0.86 9.59
N ILE A 182 4.99 -0.98 10.58
CA ILE A 182 3.67 -1.57 10.41
C ILE A 182 2.62 -0.46 10.49
N ARG A 183 1.63 -0.50 9.60
CA ARG A 183 0.43 0.32 9.66
C ARG A 183 -0.77 -0.58 9.91
N ILE A 184 -1.55 -0.26 10.92
CA ILE A 184 -2.74 -1.00 11.32
C ILE A 184 -3.95 -0.13 11.00
N THR A 185 -4.86 -0.66 10.19
CA THR A 185 -6.13 -0.02 9.86
C THR A 185 -7.27 -0.98 10.13
N VAL A 186 -8.40 -0.48 10.63
CA VAL A 186 -9.56 -1.31 10.95
C VAL A 186 -10.79 -0.85 10.19
N GLY A 187 -11.56 -1.82 9.73
CA GLY A 187 -12.87 -1.67 9.13
C GLY A 187 -13.87 -2.63 9.76
N LYS A 188 -15.09 -2.57 9.27
CA LYS A 188 -16.12 -3.58 9.53
C LYS A 188 -16.39 -4.35 8.24
N PHE A 189 -17.20 -5.39 8.29
CA PHE A 189 -17.77 -6.00 7.11
C PHE A 189 -19.12 -6.63 7.45
N THR A 190 -19.89 -7.04 6.44
CA THR A 190 -21.15 -7.78 6.62
C THR A 190 -20.99 -9.25 6.21
N GLY A 191 -21.84 -10.14 6.73
CA GLY A 191 -21.77 -11.57 6.40
C GLY A 191 -20.64 -12.30 7.13
N THR A 192 -20.14 -13.41 6.56
CA THR A 192 -19.15 -14.26 7.23
C THR A 192 -17.71 -13.84 6.91
N PRO A 193 -16.74 -14.06 7.84
CA PRO A 193 -15.32 -13.81 7.59
C PRO A 193 -14.82 -14.44 6.29
N LEU A 194 -15.18 -15.70 6.03
CA LEU A 194 -14.75 -16.43 4.82
C LEU A 194 -15.34 -15.83 3.54
N ALA A 195 -16.63 -15.47 3.55
CA ALA A 195 -17.26 -14.85 2.38
C ALA A 195 -16.59 -13.51 2.06
N HIS A 196 -16.29 -12.70 3.06
CA HIS A 196 -15.64 -11.41 2.84
C HIS A 196 -14.17 -11.55 2.41
N ALA A 197 -13.43 -12.49 2.99
CA ALA A 197 -12.06 -12.85 2.57
C ALA A 197 -11.99 -13.34 1.11
N ASN A 198 -13.01 -14.05 0.64
CA ASN A 198 -13.11 -14.47 -0.77
C ASN A 198 -13.41 -13.28 -1.69
N ASP A 199 -14.35 -12.41 -1.31
CA ASP A 199 -14.74 -11.26 -2.13
C ASP A 199 -13.62 -10.21 -2.27
N SER A 200 -12.74 -10.13 -1.27
CA SER A 200 -11.65 -9.15 -1.22
C SER A 200 -10.27 -9.73 -1.56
N LEU A 201 -10.23 -10.98 -2.06
CA LEU A 201 -8.99 -11.73 -2.37
C LEU A 201 -8.01 -10.95 -3.26
N TRP A 202 -8.53 -10.12 -4.17
CA TRP A 202 -7.75 -9.46 -5.23
C TRP A 202 -7.67 -7.92 -5.07
N GLU A 203 -8.12 -7.37 -3.94
CA GLU A 203 -8.15 -5.91 -3.73
C GLU A 203 -6.76 -5.29 -3.56
N THR A 204 -5.77 -6.08 -3.18
CA THR A 204 -4.36 -5.68 -3.07
C THR A 204 -3.65 -5.66 -4.43
N GLY A 205 -4.30 -6.17 -5.49
CA GLY A 205 -3.74 -6.26 -6.84
C GLY A 205 -2.72 -7.39 -7.00
N ASP A 206 -2.76 -8.42 -6.16
CA ASP A 206 -1.88 -9.59 -6.27
C ASP A 206 -2.18 -10.40 -7.54
N CYS A 207 -1.15 -11.00 -8.12
CA CYS A 207 -1.31 -11.96 -9.21
C CYS A 207 -1.53 -13.39 -8.68
N GLU A 208 -0.83 -13.74 -7.62
CA GLU A 208 -1.01 -15.02 -6.92
C GLU A 208 -2.08 -14.89 -5.83
N PRO A 209 -2.91 -15.92 -5.60
CA PRO A 209 -3.83 -15.91 -4.48
C PRO A 209 -3.07 -15.79 -3.15
N ALA A 210 -3.68 -15.05 -2.21
CA ALA A 210 -3.18 -14.93 -0.84
C ALA A 210 -3.00 -16.31 -0.18
N ARG A 211 -2.04 -16.42 0.73
CA ARG A 211 -1.98 -17.52 1.69
C ARG A 211 -3.02 -17.30 2.77
N ARG A 212 -3.65 -18.36 3.26
CA ARG A 212 -4.77 -18.26 4.20
C ARG A 212 -4.62 -19.20 5.37
N LEU A 213 -4.86 -18.67 6.57
CA LEU A 213 -5.09 -19.44 7.79
C LEU A 213 -6.50 -19.19 8.30
N GLN A 214 -7.12 -20.23 8.86
CA GLN A 214 -8.38 -20.13 9.58
C GLN A 214 -8.15 -20.55 11.03
N SER A 215 -8.59 -19.74 11.97
CA SER A 215 -8.48 -20.04 13.41
C SER A 215 -9.62 -19.36 14.17
N GLY A 216 -10.28 -20.08 15.08
CA GLY A 216 -11.37 -19.53 15.91
C GLY A 216 -12.55 -18.95 15.13
N GLY A 217 -12.75 -19.36 13.87
CA GLY A 217 -13.75 -18.77 12.96
C GLY A 217 -13.30 -17.48 12.26
N SER A 218 -12.18 -16.90 12.68
CA SER A 218 -11.52 -15.80 11.98
C SER A 218 -10.72 -16.31 10.77
N ILE A 219 -10.55 -15.45 9.77
CA ILE A 219 -9.77 -15.74 8.56
C ILE A 219 -8.61 -14.76 8.48
N MET A 220 -7.40 -15.25 8.26
CA MET A 220 -6.21 -14.44 8.02
C MET A 220 -5.75 -14.67 6.58
N GLN A 221 -5.49 -13.59 5.84
CA GLN A 221 -4.98 -13.62 4.48
C GLN A 221 -3.68 -12.83 4.38
N LEU A 222 -2.60 -13.55 4.05
CA LEU A 222 -1.30 -12.95 3.79
C LEU A 222 -1.12 -12.78 2.28
N HIS A 223 -1.00 -11.54 1.87
CA HIS A 223 -0.84 -11.13 0.48
C HIS A 223 0.63 -11.07 0.09
N GLY A 224 0.88 -11.03 -1.22
CA GLY A 224 2.24 -10.96 -1.76
C GLY A 224 2.93 -9.63 -1.46
N ILE A 225 4.25 -9.60 -1.62
CA ILE A 225 5.02 -8.36 -1.58
C ILE A 225 4.72 -7.56 -2.86
N ARG A 226 4.43 -6.28 -2.69
CA ARG A 226 4.07 -5.34 -3.76
C ARG A 226 4.94 -4.08 -3.70
N PRO A 227 5.18 -3.44 -4.85
CA PRO A 227 5.78 -2.12 -4.84
C PRO A 227 4.79 -1.08 -4.31
N TYR A 228 5.29 -0.05 -3.63
CA TYR A 228 4.50 1.01 -3.04
C TYR A 228 5.09 2.38 -3.34
N GLU A 229 4.34 3.19 -4.07
CA GLU A 229 4.71 4.55 -4.50
C GLU A 229 4.65 5.58 -3.34
N PRO A 230 5.30 6.76 -3.45
CA PRO A 230 6.02 7.27 -4.62
C PRO A 230 7.38 6.60 -4.85
N PHE A 231 8.10 6.20 -3.81
CA PHE A 231 9.42 5.58 -3.95
C PHE A 231 9.33 4.12 -4.42
N ARG A 232 10.47 3.52 -4.72
CA ARG A 232 10.57 2.09 -5.02
C ARG A 232 10.51 1.23 -3.75
N SER A 233 9.43 1.38 -3.01
CA SER A 233 9.29 0.78 -1.69
C SER A 233 8.52 -0.51 -1.76
N LEU A 234 8.63 -1.30 -0.71
CA LEU A 234 7.98 -2.58 -0.59
C LEU A 234 6.89 -2.49 0.46
N LYS A 235 5.77 -3.11 0.15
CA LYS A 235 4.64 -3.31 1.04
C LYS A 235 4.22 -4.76 1.01
N GLN A 236 3.89 -5.32 2.16
CA GLN A 236 3.14 -6.57 2.25
C GLN A 236 1.89 -6.33 3.10
N VAL A 237 0.81 -7.04 2.79
CA VAL A 237 -0.48 -6.85 3.47
C VAL A 237 -0.90 -8.15 4.14
N LEU A 238 -1.31 -8.06 5.40
CA LEU A 238 -1.99 -9.10 6.14
C LEU A 238 -3.39 -8.59 6.48
N ARG A 239 -4.43 -9.32 6.09
CA ARG A 239 -5.82 -9.01 6.43
C ARG A 239 -6.37 -10.06 7.38
N VAL A 240 -6.99 -9.62 8.47
CA VAL A 240 -7.62 -10.48 9.47
C VAL A 240 -9.11 -10.14 9.55
N TYR A 241 -9.95 -11.09 9.17
CA TYR A 241 -11.40 -11.00 9.20
C TYR A 241 -11.89 -11.76 10.43
N ARG A 242 -12.37 -11.02 11.43
CA ARG A 242 -12.78 -11.57 12.73
C ARG A 242 -14.25 -11.91 12.76
N VAL A 243 -14.62 -12.83 13.66
CA VAL A 243 -16.01 -13.26 13.87
C VAL A 243 -16.93 -12.14 14.36
N ASP A 244 -16.39 -11.09 14.98
CA ASP A 244 -17.11 -9.89 15.42
C ASP A 244 -17.38 -8.87 14.28
N SER A 245 -17.22 -9.33 13.03
CA SER A 245 -17.38 -8.54 11.82
C SER A 245 -16.40 -7.37 11.68
N SER A 246 -15.26 -7.40 12.40
CA SER A 246 -14.15 -6.47 12.17
C SER A 246 -13.13 -7.03 11.19
N MET A 247 -12.62 -6.17 10.32
CA MET A 247 -11.50 -6.46 9.46
C MET A 247 -10.32 -5.59 9.88
N ILE A 248 -9.18 -6.22 10.14
CA ILE A 248 -7.93 -5.56 10.49
C ILE A 248 -6.98 -5.76 9.33
N GLN A 249 -6.50 -4.66 8.76
CA GLN A 249 -5.47 -4.64 7.74
C GLN A 249 -4.17 -4.18 8.37
N VAL A 250 -3.16 -5.04 8.34
CA VAL A 250 -1.80 -4.74 8.75
C VAL A 250 -0.96 -4.62 7.48
N GLU A 251 -0.34 -3.47 7.27
CA GLU A 251 0.56 -3.21 6.16
C GLU A 251 1.98 -3.14 6.70
N LEU A 252 2.86 -4.01 6.19
CA LEU A 252 4.28 -3.98 6.48
C LEU A 252 4.99 -3.16 5.41
N HIS A 253 5.75 -2.14 5.81
CA HIS A 253 6.48 -1.26 4.92
C HIS A 253 7.98 -1.36 5.17
N ASN A 254 8.78 -1.27 4.10
CA ASN A 254 10.24 -1.17 4.19
C ASN A 254 10.73 0.25 4.52
N PHE A 255 9.88 1.12 5.06
CA PHE A 255 10.22 2.47 5.47
C PHE A 255 9.53 2.79 6.78
N GLY A 256 10.11 3.67 7.58
CA GLY A 256 9.58 4.04 8.89
C GLY A 256 9.66 5.54 9.14
N SER A 257 9.52 5.95 10.40
CA SER A 257 9.50 7.37 10.75
C SER A 257 10.71 8.20 10.31
N PRO A 258 11.96 7.68 10.24
CA PRO A 258 13.09 8.47 9.72
C PRO A 258 13.00 8.81 8.23
N ASP A 259 12.17 8.09 7.47
CA ASP A 259 11.97 8.32 6.03
C ASP A 259 10.95 9.43 5.74
N PHE A 260 10.46 10.11 6.77
CA PHE A 260 9.54 11.23 6.67
C PHE A 260 10.18 12.51 7.19
N GLY A 261 10.02 13.59 6.44
CA GLY A 261 10.34 14.95 6.85
C GLY A 261 9.13 15.86 6.72
N ASP A 262 9.27 17.09 7.21
CA ASP A 262 8.24 18.12 7.01
C ASP A 262 8.12 18.45 5.52
N ASP A 263 6.88 18.61 5.03
CA ASP A 263 6.65 19.07 3.66
C ASP A 263 6.82 20.60 3.59
N PRO A 264 7.83 21.12 2.88
CA PRO A 264 8.02 22.57 2.74
C PRO A 264 6.87 23.24 1.97
N GLN A 265 6.07 22.48 1.20
CA GLN A 265 4.94 23.01 0.46
C GLN A 265 3.62 22.94 1.24
N SER A 266 3.57 22.25 2.36
CA SER A 266 2.35 22.03 3.15
C SER A 266 2.70 21.88 4.64
N PRO A 267 2.86 23.01 5.37
CA PRO A 267 3.21 22.98 6.79
C PRO A 267 2.26 22.10 7.61
N GLY A 268 2.82 21.27 8.48
CA GLY A 268 2.06 20.31 9.30
C GLY A 268 1.78 18.97 8.61
N THR A 269 2.08 18.83 7.31
CA THR A 269 2.06 17.55 6.62
C THR A 269 3.46 16.95 6.57
N ARG A 270 3.54 15.62 6.66
CA ARG A 270 4.79 14.89 6.47
C ARG A 270 4.89 14.41 5.04
N ARG A 271 6.03 14.67 4.43
CA ARG A 271 6.39 14.14 3.12
C ARG A 271 7.42 13.05 3.29
N ARG A 272 7.26 12.01 2.48
CA ARG A 272 8.25 10.94 2.39
C ARG A 272 9.51 11.47 1.70
N THR A 273 10.65 11.41 2.39
CA THR A 273 11.96 11.94 1.96
C THR A 273 12.97 10.82 1.72
N GLY A 274 12.80 9.66 2.36
CA GLY A 274 13.67 8.49 2.24
C GLY A 274 13.04 7.35 1.43
N ALA A 275 13.89 6.56 0.77
CA ALA A 275 13.48 5.35 0.07
C ALA A 275 13.15 4.18 1.02
N GLY A 276 13.54 4.28 2.29
CA GLY A 276 13.52 3.18 3.25
C GLY A 276 14.69 2.19 3.06
N ARG A 277 14.59 1.05 3.73
CA ARG A 277 15.50 -0.10 3.64
C ARG A 277 15.23 -0.95 2.40
N LEU A 278 16.19 -1.78 2.00
CA LEU A 278 16.09 -2.63 0.79
C LEU A 278 15.00 -3.70 0.88
N THR A 279 14.76 -4.21 2.08
CA THR A 279 13.88 -5.35 2.37
C THR A 279 12.80 -4.96 3.37
N LEU A 280 11.70 -5.70 3.41
CA LEU A 280 10.73 -5.55 4.49
C LEU A 280 11.39 -5.88 5.85
N PRO A 281 10.99 -5.22 6.95
CA PRO A 281 11.59 -5.42 8.26
C PRO A 281 11.21 -6.75 8.94
N LEU A 282 10.32 -7.53 8.31
CA LEU A 282 9.95 -8.89 8.73
C LEU A 282 9.98 -9.80 7.52
N SER A 283 10.40 -11.05 7.72
CA SER A 283 10.21 -12.12 6.73
C SER A 283 8.71 -12.46 6.57
N GLU A 284 8.35 -13.17 5.49
CA GLU A 284 6.97 -13.65 5.30
C GLU A 284 6.50 -14.51 6.48
N GLU A 285 7.38 -15.38 7.00
CA GLU A 285 7.12 -16.22 8.16
C GLU A 285 6.87 -15.37 9.42
N GLN A 286 7.77 -14.43 9.73
CA GLN A 286 7.61 -13.53 10.87
C GLN A 286 6.32 -12.71 10.77
N PHE A 287 6.05 -12.11 9.61
CA PHE A 287 4.86 -11.30 9.42
C PHE A 287 3.57 -12.11 9.55
N SER A 288 3.58 -13.39 9.15
CA SER A 288 2.43 -14.30 9.33
C SER A 288 2.09 -14.57 10.80
N ARG A 289 3.09 -14.53 11.72
CA ARG A 289 2.88 -14.74 13.17
C ARG A 289 1.98 -13.67 13.78
N LEU A 290 1.84 -12.52 13.13
CA LEU A 290 0.91 -11.46 13.55
C LEU A 290 -0.56 -11.82 13.29
N GLY A 291 -0.86 -12.73 12.36
CA GLY A 291 -2.24 -13.12 12.03
C GLY A 291 -3.07 -13.53 13.24
N PRO A 292 -2.61 -14.53 14.03
CA PRO A 292 -3.26 -14.93 15.27
C PRO A 292 -3.38 -13.80 16.31
N VAL A 293 -2.34 -12.97 16.47
CA VAL A 293 -2.34 -11.83 17.42
C VAL A 293 -3.50 -10.87 17.15
N PHE A 294 -3.78 -10.59 15.87
CA PHE A 294 -4.89 -9.71 15.48
C PHE A 294 -6.23 -10.46 15.39
N ALA A 295 -6.26 -11.79 15.46
CA ALA A 295 -7.50 -12.56 15.38
C ALA A 295 -8.24 -12.63 16.72
N GLU A 296 -7.50 -12.59 17.83
CA GLU A 296 -7.97 -12.63 19.23
C GLU A 296 -8.51 -11.27 19.70
#